data_AF-A0AA88DXH6-F1
#
_entry.id   AF-A0AA88DXH6-F1
#
_cell.length_a   1.000
_cell.length_b   1.000
_cell.length_c   1.000
_cell.angle_alpha   90.00
_cell.angle_beta   90.00
_cell.angle_gamma   90.00
#
_symmetry.space_group_name_H-M   'P 1'
#
loop_
_entity.id
_entity.type
_entity.pdbx_description
1 polymer ?
#
loop_
_entity_poly.entity_id
_entity_poly.type
_entity_poly.pdbx_seq_one_letter_code
_entity_poly.pdbx_strand_id
1 'polypeptide(L)'
;MADRAESSFFQGVIDRFDSPAMQKVGETWGVQNELQGLRTDLRAEVQAVGENGGVAQRMEARRHAYDVDDLHDKLVIRTNVAR
;
A
#
# COMPACT_ATOMS: atom_id res chain seq x y z
N MET A 1 22.15 3.87 4.16
CA MET A 1 21.09 4.18 5.17
C MET A 1 19.74 4.47 4.51
N ALA A 2 19.68 5.10 3.32
CA ALA A 2 18.45 5.37 2.59
C ALA A 2 17.62 4.11 2.24
N ASP A 3 18.24 3.04 1.72
CA ASP A 3 17.52 1.79 1.37
C ASP A 3 16.77 1.15 2.54
N ARG A 4 17.29 1.24 3.77
CA ARG A 4 16.66 0.59 4.93
C ARG A 4 15.41 1.33 5.41
N ALA A 5 15.43 2.66 5.37
CA ALA A 5 14.27 3.49 5.72
C ALA A 5 13.18 3.40 4.64
N GLU A 6 13.58 3.37 3.36
CA GLU A 6 12.68 3.23 2.23
C GLU A 6 12.00 1.85 2.22
N SER A 7 12.76 0.78 2.41
CA SER A 7 12.20 -0.58 2.54
C SER A 7 11.26 -0.71 3.75
N SER A 8 11.54 0.00 4.85
CA SER A 8 10.67 0.03 6.04
C SER A 8 9.37 0.80 5.79
N PHE A 9 9.39 1.87 5.00
CA PHE A 9 8.18 2.60 4.62
C PHE A 9 7.28 1.74 3.74
N PHE A 10 7.83 1.13 2.69
CA PHE A 10 7.08 0.26 1.80
C PHE A 10 6.46 -0.93 2.52
N GLN A 11 7.22 -1.57 3.40
CA GLN A 11 6.68 -2.67 4.22
C GLN A 11 5.53 -2.18 5.11
N GLY A 12 5.66 -0.99 5.71
CA GLY A 12 4.59 -0.39 6.50
C GLY A 12 3.29 -0.15 5.73
N VAL A 13 3.37 0.32 4.47
CA VAL A 13 2.19 0.50 3.60
C VAL A 13 1.59 -0.86 3.21
N ILE A 14 2.43 -1.85 2.89
CA ILE A 14 1.97 -3.20 2.56
C ILE A 14 1.26 -3.86 3.76
N ASP A 15 1.83 -3.74 4.97
CA ASP A 15 1.27 -4.33 6.18
C ASP A 15 -0.09 -3.72 6.57
N ARG A 16 -0.35 -2.46 6.17
CA ARG A 16 -1.66 -1.82 6.39
C ARG A 16 -2.81 -2.51 5.65
N PHE A 17 -2.55 -3.17 4.51
CA PHE A 17 -3.58 -3.97 3.83
C PHE A 17 -4.05 -5.16 4.66
N ASP A 18 -3.18 -5.70 5.52
CA ASP A 18 -3.50 -6.80 6.41
C ASP A 18 -4.05 -6.31 7.77
N SER A 19 -4.20 -4.99 7.93
CA SER A 19 -4.76 -4.41 9.15
C SER A 19 -6.24 -4.77 9.33
N PRO A 20 -6.72 -4.87 10.59
CA PRO A 20 -8.14 -5.08 10.87
C PRO A 20 -9.05 -4.01 10.24
N ALA A 21 -8.54 -2.79 10.09
CA ALA A 21 -9.28 -1.69 9.46
C ALA A 21 -9.55 -1.98 7.99
N MET A 22 -8.55 -2.47 7.24
CA MET A 22 -8.74 -2.83 5.83
C MET A 22 -9.54 -4.10 5.62
N GLN A 23 -9.44 -5.07 6.53
CA GLN A 23 -10.32 -6.24 6.50
C GLN A 23 -11.78 -5.80 6.59
N LYS A 24 -12.10 -4.89 7.53
CA LYS A 24 -13.43 -4.30 7.65
C LYS A 24 -13.85 -3.51 6.41
N VAL A 25 -12.96 -2.72 5.80
CA VAL A 25 -13.24 -2.03 4.51
C VAL A 25 -13.64 -3.06 3.45
N GLY A 26 -12.81 -4.10 3.27
CA GLY A 26 -13.05 -5.16 2.29
C GLY A 26 -14.39 -5.86 2.52
N GLU A 27 -14.71 -6.21 3.76
CA GLU A 27 -16.00 -6.83 4.13
C GLU A 27 -17.19 -5.91 3.91
N THR A 28 -17.07 -4.63 4.31
CA THR A 28 -18.17 -3.68 4.25
C THR A 28 -18.52 -3.32 2.80
N TRP A 29 -17.51 -3.28 1.91
CA TRP A 29 -17.66 -2.80 0.54
C TRP A 29 -17.61 -3.92 -0.50
N GLY A 30 -17.28 -5.15 -0.08
CA GLY A 30 -17.13 -6.31 -0.97
C GLY A 30 -15.88 -6.26 -1.86
N VAL A 31 -14.84 -5.51 -1.48
CA VAL A 31 -13.65 -5.22 -2.31
C VAL A 31 -12.37 -5.93 -1.85
N GLN A 32 -12.50 -7.08 -1.18
CA GLN A 32 -11.37 -7.81 -0.60
C GLN A 32 -10.35 -8.21 -1.66
N ASN A 33 -10.81 -8.65 -2.84
CA ASN A 33 -9.94 -9.11 -3.92
C ASN A 33 -9.16 -7.94 -4.52
N GLU A 34 -9.79 -6.79 -4.71
CA GLU A 34 -9.20 -5.57 -5.22
C GLU A 34 -8.11 -5.05 -4.27
N LEU A 35 -8.37 -5.08 -2.96
CA LEU A 35 -7.39 -4.71 -1.94
C LEU A 35 -6.18 -5.66 -1.91
N GLN A 36 -6.42 -6.96 -2.07
CA GLN A 36 -5.35 -7.96 -2.16
C GLN A 36 -4.55 -7.82 -3.47
N GLY A 37 -5.21 -7.44 -4.56
CA GLY A 37 -4.57 -7.09 -5.83
C GLY A 37 -3.63 -5.90 -5.65
N LEU A 38 -4.13 -4.79 -5.11
CA LEU A 38 -3.31 -3.59 -4.83
C LEU A 38 -2.11 -3.90 -3.92
N ARG A 39 -2.28 -4.72 -2.89
CA ARG A 39 -1.17 -5.18 -2.03
C ARG A 39 -0.10 -5.93 -2.84
N THR A 40 -0.55 -6.82 -3.72
CA THR A 40 0.33 -7.67 -4.54
C THR A 40 1.10 -6.84 -5.56
N ASP A 41 0.42 -5.90 -6.22
CA ASP A 41 1.01 -5.00 -7.21
C ASP A 41 2.07 -4.10 -6.57
N LEU A 42 1.75 -3.46 -5.43
CA LEU A 42 2.71 -2.63 -4.70
C LEU A 42 3.94 -3.43 -4.25
N ARG A 43 3.75 -4.67 -3.79
CA ARG A 43 4.84 -5.55 -3.39
C ARG A 43 5.75 -5.90 -4.58
N ALA A 44 5.16 -6.23 -5.73
CA ALA A 44 5.90 -6.55 -6.94
C ALA A 44 6.71 -5.33 -7.43
N GLU A 45 6.10 -4.14 -7.40
CA GLU A 45 6.77 -2.89 -7.78
C GLU A 45 7.97 -2.60 -6.89
N VAL A 46 7.81 -2.69 -5.56
CA VAL A 46 8.88 -2.46 -4.59
C VAL A 46 10.01 -3.48 -4.76
N GLN A 47 9.69 -4.76 -5.01
CA GLN A 47 10.69 -5.79 -5.24
C GLN A 47 11.48 -5.55 -6.54
N ALA A 48 10.79 -5.22 -7.63
CA ALA A 48 11.42 -4.92 -8.91
C ALA A 48 12.38 -3.71 -8.81
N VAL A 49 11.99 -2.71 -8.03
CA VAL A 49 12.78 -1.50 -7.79
C VAL A 49 13.96 -1.76 -6.85
N GLY A 50 13.82 -2.66 -5.87
CA GLY A 50 14.90 -3.02 -4.96
C GLY A 50 16.06 -3.74 -5.64
N GLU A 51 15.77 -4.67 -6.56
CA GLU A 51 16.80 -5.51 -7.20
C GLU A 51 17.66 -4.75 -8.22
N ASN A 52 17.07 -3.84 -9.00
CA ASN A 52 17.79 -3.16 -10.09
C ASN A 52 17.30 -1.72 -10.36
N GLY A 53 16.48 -1.15 -9.47
CA GLY A 53 15.76 0.09 -9.73
C GLY A 53 16.64 1.33 -9.70
N GLY A 54 16.61 2.09 -10.80
CA GLY A 54 17.24 3.41 -10.88
C GLY A 54 16.51 4.46 -10.02
N VAL A 55 17.11 5.64 -9.87
CA VAL A 55 16.55 6.75 -9.04
C VAL A 55 15.13 7.12 -9.46
N ALA A 56 14.84 7.15 -10.76
CA ALA A 56 13.51 7.47 -11.28
C ALA A 56 12.45 6.43 -10.86
N GLN A 57 12.79 5.14 -10.99
CA GLN A 57 11.89 4.03 -10.61
C GLN A 57 11.66 3.98 -9.10
N ARG A 58 12.68 4.29 -8.29
CA ARG A 58 12.54 4.44 -6.84
C ARG A 58 11.61 5.57 -6.45
N MET A 59 11.71 6.71 -7.13
CA MET A 59 10.82 7.86 -6.90
C MET A 59 9.38 7.55 -7.30
N GLU A 60 9.18 6.83 -8.39
CA GLU A 60 7.86 6.40 -8.87
C GLU A 60 7.19 5.43 -7.89
N ALA A 61 7.89 4.36 -7.48
CA ALA A 61 7.39 3.43 -6.47
C ALA A 61 7.08 4.13 -5.14
N ARG A 62 7.92 5.08 -4.74
CA ARG A 62 7.68 5.88 -3.53
C ARG A 62 6.42 6.73 -3.65
N ARG A 63 6.16 7.30 -4.83
CA ARG A 63 4.93 8.04 -5.09
C ARG A 63 3.70 7.12 -5.04
N HIS A 64 3.77 5.97 -5.69
CA HIS A 64 2.69 4.97 -5.63
C HIS A 64 2.39 4.52 -4.20
N ALA A 65 3.42 4.27 -3.39
CA ALA A 65 3.22 3.94 -1.98
C ALA A 65 2.53 5.06 -1.18
N TYR A 66 2.83 6.34 -1.45
CA TYR A 66 2.08 7.46 -0.85
C TYR A 66 0.63 7.51 -1.32
N ASP A 67 0.37 7.31 -2.61
CA ASP A 67 -0.99 7.31 -3.15
C ASP A 67 -1.82 6.16 -2.57
N VAL A 68 -1.20 4.99 -2.38
CA VAL A 68 -1.81 3.82 -1.74
C VAL A 68 -2.08 4.08 -0.25
N ASP A 69 -1.16 4.72 0.46
CA ASP A 69 -1.33 5.05 1.88
C ASP A 69 -2.47 6.07 2.11
N ASP A 70 -2.58 7.07 1.23
CA ASP A 70 -3.70 8.03 1.24
C ASP A 70 -5.03 7.36 0.87
N LEU A 71 -5.03 6.44 -0.11
CA LEU A 71 -6.21 5.64 -0.43
C LEU A 71 -6.66 4.81 0.77
N HIS A 72 -5.73 4.16 1.47
CA HIS A 72 -6.01 3.41 2.69
C HIS A 72 -6.75 4.29 3.71
N ASP A 73 -6.20 5.46 4.03
CA ASP A 73 -6.79 6.37 5.01
C ASP A 73 -8.19 6.83 4.58
N LYS A 74 -8.37 7.19 3.31
CA LYS A 74 -9.68 7.57 2.76
C LYS A 74 -10.70 6.44 2.84
N LEU A 75 -10.32 5.22 2.52
CA LEU A 75 -11.20 4.05 2.59
C LEU A 75 -11.62 3.78 4.04
N VAL A 76 -10.67 3.77 4.98
CA VAL A 76 -10.95 3.57 6.40
C VAL A 76 -11.87 4.65 6.95
N ILE A 77 -11.60 5.93 6.65
CA ILE A 77 -12.45 7.06 7.05
C ILE A 77 -13.87 6.85 6.51
N ARG A 78 -13.99 6.55 5.21
CA ARG A 78 -15.31 6.43 4.57
C ARG A 78 -16.10 5.23 5.09
N THR A 79 -15.46 4.11 5.37
CA THR A 79 -16.07 2.95 6.03
C THR A 79 -16.50 3.25 7.47
N ASN A 80 -15.80 4.12 8.19
CA ASN A 80 -16.20 4.54 9.54
C ASN A 80 -17.34 5.57 9.53
N VAL A 81 -17.43 6.42 8.50
CA VAL A 81 -18.50 7.42 8.34
C VAL A 81 -19.78 6.82 7.74
N ALA A 82 -19.68 5.75 6.95
CA ALA A 82 -20.82 5.04 6.39
C ALA A 82 -21.61 4.18 7.40
N ARG A 83 -21.23 4.22 8.68
CA ARG A 83 -21.86 3.50 9.80
C ARG A 83 -22.80 4.42 10.57
#